data_AF-C6DGF1-F1
#
_entry.id   AF-C6DGF1-F1
#
_cell.length_a   1.000
_cell.length_b   1.000
_cell.length_c   1.000
_cell.angle_alpha   90.00
_cell.angle_beta   90.00
_cell.angle_gamma   90.00
#
_symmetry.space_group_name_H-M   'P 1'
#
loop_
_entity.id
_entity.type
_entity.pdbx_description
1 polymer ?
#
loop_
_entity_poly.entity_id
_entity_poly.type
_entity_poly.pdbx_seq_one_letter_code
_entity_poly.pdbx_strand_id
1 'polypeptide(L)'
;MFEGMTYQIALTPVQFLLPSENVDMSNVECLMEDICRCGCWTTPVPIEKETGIIMDGNHRLRAATELGLKHIPCALLDYEDPRVSVYHWKTGQPFCKNLIMQTIVTEKGLFPYKTTRHLFQPALPSVSVVLDELMR
;
A
#
# COMPACT_ATOMS: atom_id res chain seq x y z
N MET A 1 -11.66 0.77 -20.99
CA MET A 1 -12.97 0.44 -20.39
C MET A 1 -12.69 -0.51 -19.25
N PHE A 2 -13.03 -0.15 -18.00
CA PHE A 2 -12.76 -0.96 -16.80
C PHE A 2 -14.07 -1.36 -16.09
N GLU A 3 -15.20 -1.29 -16.79
CA GLU A 3 -16.52 -1.65 -16.24
C GLU A 3 -16.54 -3.12 -15.81
N GLY A 4 -16.93 -3.36 -14.55
CA GLY A 4 -17.02 -4.70 -13.97
C GLY A 4 -15.73 -5.28 -13.39
N MET A 5 -14.58 -4.62 -13.53
CA MET A 5 -13.34 -5.09 -12.90
C MET A 5 -13.30 -4.73 -11.41
N THR A 6 -13.36 -5.75 -10.54
CA THR A 6 -13.19 -5.59 -9.09
C THR A 6 -11.77 -5.87 -8.66
N TYR A 7 -11.33 -5.26 -7.54
CA TYR A 7 -10.07 -5.58 -6.90
C TYR A 7 -10.22 -6.81 -6.02
N GLN A 8 -9.26 -7.73 -6.09
CA GLN A 8 -9.18 -8.82 -5.12
C GLN A 8 -8.58 -8.28 -3.82
N ILE A 9 -9.34 -8.38 -2.73
CA ILE A 9 -8.88 -7.97 -1.40
C ILE A 9 -8.59 -9.22 -0.57
N ALA A 10 -7.44 -9.25 0.10
CA ALA A 10 -7.07 -10.31 1.01
C ALA A 10 -6.43 -9.74 2.29
N LEU A 11 -6.56 -10.45 3.41
CA LEU A 11 -5.75 -10.17 4.60
C LEU A 11 -4.34 -10.69 4.35
N THR A 12 -3.37 -9.79 4.33
CA THR A 12 -1.97 -10.10 4.03
C THR A 12 -1.13 -9.91 5.28
N PRO A 13 -0.21 -10.85 5.60
CA PRO A 13 0.67 -10.72 6.75
C PRO A 13 1.53 -9.45 6.63
N VAL A 14 1.59 -8.64 7.68
CA VAL A 14 2.39 -7.40 7.72
C VAL A 14 3.86 -7.70 7.42
N GLN A 15 4.37 -8.85 7.86
CA GLN A 15 5.75 -9.28 7.62
C GLN A 15 6.09 -9.61 6.16
N PHE A 16 5.08 -9.85 5.31
CA PHE A 16 5.27 -10.07 3.87
C PHE A 16 5.41 -8.74 3.11
N LEU A 17 4.96 -7.64 3.69
CA LEU A 17 4.85 -6.37 3.01
C LEU A 17 6.19 -5.63 2.98
N LEU A 18 6.56 -5.17 1.79
CA LEU A 18 7.79 -4.42 1.55
C LEU A 18 7.46 -2.94 1.35
N PRO A 19 7.93 -2.03 2.23
CA PRO A 19 7.78 -0.61 1.99
C PRO A 19 8.51 -0.21 0.71
N SER A 20 7.95 0.75 -0.02
CA SER A 20 8.56 1.30 -1.24
C SER A 20 9.20 2.66 -1.00
N GLU A 21 8.72 3.41 -0.01
CA GLU A 21 9.20 4.76 0.28
C GLU A 21 9.38 4.99 1.79
N ASN A 22 10.22 5.96 2.12
CA ASN A 22 10.26 6.53 3.47
C ASN A 22 8.93 7.21 3.83
N VAL A 23 8.61 7.20 5.13
CA VAL A 23 7.39 7.80 5.70
C VAL A 23 7.70 9.05 6.49
N ASP A 24 6.69 9.91 6.64
CA ASP A 24 6.67 11.01 7.59
C ASP A 24 6.04 10.51 8.90
N MET A 25 6.81 10.48 9.98
CA MET A 25 6.36 9.93 11.26
C MET A 25 5.18 10.70 11.86
N SER A 26 5.09 12.01 11.64
CA SER A 26 3.94 12.80 12.11
C SER A 26 2.63 12.34 11.43
N ASN A 27 2.69 11.98 10.15
CA ASN A 27 1.54 11.40 9.45
C ASN A 27 1.23 9.98 9.92
N VAL A 28 2.25 9.20 10.28
CA VAL A 28 2.05 7.87 10.87
C VAL A 28 1.32 7.97 12.21
N GLU A 29 1.75 8.88 13.08
CA GLU A 29 1.14 9.10 14.40
C GLU A 29 -0.34 9.51 14.29
N CYS A 30 -0.64 10.53 13.47
CA CYS A 30 -2.02 10.94 13.20
C CYS A 30 -2.87 9.77 12.67
N LEU A 31 -2.31 8.97 11.76
CA LEU A 31 -3.01 7.83 11.18
C LEU A 31 -3.25 6.71 12.19
N MET A 32 -2.31 6.44 13.09
CA MET A 32 -2.50 5.51 14.20
C MET A 32 -3.64 5.95 15.11
N GLU A 33 -3.68 7.23 15.48
CA GLU A 33 -4.77 7.80 16.28
C GLU A 33 -6.13 7.65 15.60
N ASP A 34 -6.19 7.93 14.30
CA ASP A 34 -7.41 7.79 13.50
C ASP A 34 -7.88 6.33 13.40
N ILE A 35 -6.96 5.39 13.17
CA ILE A 35 -7.25 3.96 13.11
C ILE A 35 -7.78 3.47 14.47
N CYS A 36 -7.09 3.79 15.56
CA CYS A 36 -7.50 3.44 16.92
C CYS A 36 -8.85 4.05 17.28
N ARG A 37 -9.10 5.31 16.91
CA ARG A 37 -10.37 6.00 17.16
C ARG A 37 -11.52 5.40 16.35
N CYS A 38 -11.29 4.93 15.11
CA CYS A 38 -12.33 4.17 14.39
C CYS A 38 -12.60 2.82 15.04
N GLY A 39 -11.56 2.17 15.58
CA GLY A 39 -11.61 0.75 15.96
C GLY A 39 -11.67 -0.19 14.75
N CYS A 40 -11.42 0.36 13.55
CA CYS A 40 -11.66 -0.30 12.29
C CYS A 40 -10.59 0.10 11.25
N TRP A 41 -10.21 -0.83 10.38
CA TRP A 41 -9.41 -0.55 9.20
C TRP A 41 -10.32 -0.39 7.97
N THR A 42 -10.19 0.74 7.26
CA THR A 42 -11.18 1.16 6.25
C THR A 42 -10.70 1.18 4.81
N THR A 43 -9.39 1.14 4.58
CA THR A 43 -8.81 1.33 3.24
C THR A 43 -7.86 0.18 2.92
N PRO A 44 -8.10 -0.61 1.85
CA PRO A 44 -7.15 -1.64 1.48
C PRO A 44 -5.83 -1.00 1.03
N VAL A 45 -4.71 -1.65 1.36
CA VAL A 45 -3.38 -1.23 0.93
C VAL A 45 -3.06 -1.91 -0.41
N PRO A 46 -2.94 -1.18 -1.53
CA PRO A 46 -2.58 -1.80 -2.81
C PRO A 46 -1.13 -2.27 -2.79
N ILE A 47 -0.92 -3.53 -3.19
CA ILE A 47 0.40 -4.16 -3.21
C ILE A 47 0.66 -4.88 -4.52
N GLU A 48 1.93 -5.00 -4.88
CA GLU A 48 2.37 -5.98 -5.86
C GLU A 48 2.25 -7.37 -5.22
N LYS A 49 1.41 -8.22 -5.80
CA LYS A 49 0.90 -9.45 -5.18
C LYS A 49 1.99 -10.49 -4.93
N GLU A 50 3.01 -10.58 -5.79
CA GLU A 50 4.04 -11.62 -5.70
C GLU A 50 5.15 -11.24 -4.72
N THR A 51 5.47 -9.95 -4.65
CA THR A 51 6.61 -9.43 -3.87
C THR A 51 6.22 -8.73 -2.58
N GLY A 52 4.96 -8.31 -2.44
CA GLY A 52 4.47 -7.57 -1.28
C GLY A 52 4.83 -6.08 -1.29
N ILE A 53 5.37 -5.55 -2.39
CA ILE A 53 5.72 -4.12 -2.49
C ILE A 53 4.47 -3.27 -2.31
N ILE A 54 4.52 -2.33 -1.37
CA ILE A 54 3.47 -1.33 -1.18
C ILE A 54 3.47 -0.37 -2.38
N MET A 55 2.37 -0.35 -3.14
CA MET A 55 2.17 0.64 -4.22
C MET A 55 1.70 1.98 -3.65
N ASP A 56 0.82 1.96 -2.65
CA ASP A 56 0.39 3.14 -1.90
C ASP A 56 0.06 2.73 -0.45
N GLY A 57 0.22 3.65 0.50
CA GLY A 57 -0.06 3.39 1.91
C GLY A 57 1.14 2.98 2.76
N ASN A 58 2.36 3.42 2.44
CA ASN A 58 3.55 3.17 3.28
C ASN A 58 3.35 3.63 4.75
N HIS A 59 2.66 4.76 4.96
CA HIS A 59 2.29 5.23 6.31
C HIS A 59 1.34 4.26 7.03
N ARG A 60 0.38 3.66 6.31
CA ARG A 60 -0.53 2.63 6.83
C ARG A 60 0.23 1.39 7.26
N LEU A 61 1.20 0.93 6.45
CA LEU A 61 2.07 -0.19 6.83
C LEU A 61 2.88 0.12 8.10
N ARG A 62 3.45 1.32 8.19
CA ARG A 62 4.18 1.72 9.41
C ARG A 62 3.25 1.77 10.62
N ALA A 63 2.08 2.38 10.50
CA ALA A 63 1.07 2.44 11.55
C ALA A 63 0.65 1.02 11.99
N ALA A 64 0.38 0.12 11.05
CA ALA A 64 0.04 -1.27 11.35
C ALA A 64 1.14 -1.99 12.14
N THR A 65 2.41 -1.77 11.77
CA THR A 65 3.57 -2.31 12.49
C THR A 65 3.64 -1.78 13.92
N GLU A 66 3.50 -0.47 14.13
CA GLU A 66 3.54 0.15 15.47
C GLU A 66 2.36 -0.26 16.36
N LEU A 67 1.18 -0.46 15.75
CA LEU A 67 0.00 -0.97 16.43
C LEU A 67 0.05 -2.48 16.71
N GLY A 68 1.11 -3.18 16.25
CA GLY A 68 1.29 -4.60 16.47
C GLY A 68 0.35 -5.50 15.66
N LEU A 69 -0.29 -4.97 14.61
CA LEU A 69 -1.16 -5.75 13.74
C LEU A 69 -0.35 -6.83 13.02
N LYS A 70 -0.96 -8.01 12.85
CA LYS A 70 -0.38 -9.17 12.17
C LYS A 70 -0.75 -9.23 10.71
N HIS A 71 -1.95 -8.76 10.37
CA HIS A 71 -2.49 -8.73 9.02
C HIS A 71 -3.10 -7.36 8.71
N ILE A 72 -3.13 -6.97 7.44
CA ILE A 72 -3.93 -5.83 6.96
C ILE A 72 -4.62 -6.19 5.65
N PRO A 73 -5.79 -5.59 5.33
CA PRO A 73 -6.44 -5.82 4.06
C PRO A 73 -5.63 -5.16 2.94
N CYS A 74 -5.26 -5.95 1.94
CA CYS A 74 -4.48 -5.52 0.79
C CYS A 74 -5.26 -5.75 -0.51
N ALA A 75 -5.16 -4.81 -1.44
CA ALA A 75 -5.60 -5.01 -2.82
C ALA A 75 -4.45 -5.65 -3.59
N LEU A 76 -4.65 -6.89 -4.05
CA LEU A 76 -3.64 -7.66 -4.74
C LEU A 76 -3.59 -7.24 -6.21
N LEU A 77 -2.47 -6.65 -6.62
CA LEU A 77 -2.28 -6.11 -7.97
C LEU A 77 -0.99 -6.60 -8.60
N ASP A 78 -0.92 -6.44 -9.91
CA ASP A 78 0.27 -6.67 -10.71
C ASP A 78 0.71 -5.32 -11.29
N TYR A 79 2.01 -5.09 -11.40
CA TYR A 79 2.50 -3.91 -12.11
C TYR A 79 2.08 -3.91 -13.59
N GLU A 80 1.87 -5.07 -14.20
CA GLU A 80 1.34 -5.18 -15.57
C GLU A 80 -0.18 -5.04 -15.65
N ASP A 81 -0.87 -4.88 -14.52
CA ASP A 81 -2.31 -4.65 -14.51
C ASP A 81 -2.64 -3.29 -15.19
N PRO A 82 -3.50 -3.26 -16.22
CA PRO A 82 -3.84 -2.03 -16.94
C PRO A 82 -4.56 -1.00 -16.06
N ARG A 83 -5.06 -1.40 -14.89
CA ARG A 83 -5.67 -0.52 -13.89
C ARG A 83 -4.63 0.25 -13.08
N VAL A 84 -3.34 -0.08 -13.20
CA VAL A 84 -2.23 0.53 -12.43
C VAL A 84 -1.34 1.37 -13.34
N SER A 85 -1.33 2.67 -13.07
CA SER A 85 -0.41 3.62 -13.71
C SER A 85 0.49 4.26 -12.66
N VAL A 86 1.78 4.42 -12.98
CA VAL A 86 2.77 4.97 -12.04
C VAL A 86 3.44 6.19 -12.64
N TYR A 87 3.51 7.25 -11.85
CA TYR A 87 4.11 8.52 -12.23
C TYR A 87 5.12 8.96 -11.18
N HIS A 88 6.09 9.76 -11.58
CA HIS A 88 6.96 10.45 -10.64
C HIS A 88 6.15 11.55 -9.93
N TRP A 89 6.16 11.56 -8.61
CA TRP A 89 5.29 12.44 -7.80
C TRP A 89 5.47 13.93 -8.13
N LYS A 90 6.72 14.39 -8.23
CA LYS A 90 7.05 15.81 -8.49
C LYS A 90 6.83 16.26 -9.94
N THR A 91 7.20 15.43 -10.91
CA THR A 91 7.24 15.84 -12.33
C THR A 91 6.01 15.40 -13.12
N GLY A 92 5.23 14.44 -12.58
CA GLY A 92 4.08 13.85 -13.26
C GLY A 92 4.44 12.96 -14.46
N GLN A 93 5.73 12.74 -14.74
CA GLN A 93 6.17 11.88 -15.84
C GLN A 93 5.93 10.40 -15.52
N PRO A 94 5.71 9.53 -16.51
CA PRO A 94 5.62 8.09 -16.30
C PRO A 94 6.84 7.56 -15.55
N PHE A 95 6.63 6.67 -14.58
CA PHE A 95 7.68 6.07 -13.77
C PHE A 95 7.94 4.62 -14.23
N CYS A 96 9.21 4.22 -14.28
CA CYS A 96 9.60 2.89 -14.68
C CYS A 96 9.29 1.86 -13.57
N LYS A 97 8.34 0.96 -13.80
CA LYS A 97 7.95 -0.09 -12.84
C LYS A 97 9.11 -1.06 -12.53
N ASN A 98 9.94 -1.35 -13.52
CA ASN A 98 11.14 -2.20 -13.34
C ASN A 98 12.16 -1.58 -12.37
N LEU A 99 12.26 -0.25 -12.34
CA LEU A 99 13.12 0.44 -11.38
C LEU A 99 12.62 0.23 -9.95
N ILE A 100 11.30 0.20 -9.74
CA ILE A 100 10.72 -0.10 -8.42
C ILE A 100 11.11 -1.52 -7.98
N MET A 101 10.90 -2.50 -8.86
CA MET A 101 11.27 -3.89 -8.57
C MET A 101 12.76 -4.03 -8.23
N GLN A 102 13.62 -3.41 -9.04
CA GLN A 102 15.07 -3.43 -8.81
C GLN A 102 15.42 -2.80 -7.44
N THR A 103 14.94 -1.59 -7.15
CA THR A 103 15.29 -0.89 -5.91
C THR A 103 14.76 -1.62 -4.67
N ILE A 104 13.51 -2.09 -4.68
CA ILE A 104 12.90 -2.66 -3.46
C ILE A 104 13.28 -4.13 -3.26
N VAL A 105 13.28 -4.95 -4.32
CA VAL A 105 13.48 -6.40 -4.20
C VAL A 105 14.95 -6.77 -4.30
N THR A 106 15.63 -6.27 -5.34
CA THR A 106 17.02 -6.64 -5.62
C THR A 106 17.99 -5.90 -4.70
N GLU A 107 17.83 -4.58 -4.60
CA GLU A 107 18.75 -3.72 -3.82
C GLU A 107 18.34 -3.62 -2.34
N LYS A 108 17.11 -4.02 -1.99
CA LYS A 108 16.53 -3.88 -0.64
C LYS A 108 16.59 -2.44 -0.12
N GLY A 109 16.47 -1.49 -1.04
CA GLY A 109 16.46 -0.06 -0.78
C GLY A 109 15.04 0.49 -0.62
N LEU A 110 14.96 1.79 -0.33
CA LEU A 110 13.72 2.57 -0.30
C LEU A 110 13.90 3.83 -1.13
N PHE A 111 12.83 4.26 -1.78
CA PHE A 111 12.81 5.59 -2.36
C PHE A 111 12.63 6.67 -1.28
N PRO A 112 13.11 7.90 -1.54
CA PRO A 112 12.73 9.05 -0.74
C PRO A 112 11.21 9.24 -0.70
N TYR A 113 10.72 9.87 0.37
CA TYR A 113 9.31 10.19 0.53
C TYR A 113 8.79 11.00 -0.67
N LYS A 114 7.64 10.57 -1.22
CA LYS A 114 6.96 11.17 -2.40
C LYS A 114 7.83 11.08 -3.65
N THR A 115 8.22 9.86 -4.02
CA THR A 115 8.92 9.58 -5.27
C THR A 115 7.96 9.11 -6.35
N THR A 116 7.10 8.15 -6.02
CA THR A 116 6.16 7.49 -6.91
C THR A 116 4.73 7.88 -6.55
N ARG A 117 3.88 8.01 -7.57
CA ARG A 117 2.44 8.24 -7.45
C ARG A 117 1.72 7.20 -8.28
N HIS A 118 1.10 6.24 -7.61
CA HIS A 118 0.27 5.22 -8.23
C HIS A 118 -1.15 5.75 -8.42
N LEU A 119 -1.73 5.50 -9.59
CA LEU A 119 -3.13 5.74 -9.89
C LEU A 119 -3.81 4.41 -10.19
N PHE A 120 -5.00 4.23 -9.63
CA PHE A 120 -5.81 3.02 -9.74
C PHE A 120 -7.13 3.36 -10.44
N GLN A 121 -7.49 2.62 -11.48
CA GLN A 121 -8.76 2.80 -12.18
C GLN A 121 -9.48 1.46 -12.40
N PRO A 122 -10.68 1.24 -11.81
CA PRO A 122 -11.46 2.16 -10.98
C PRO A 122 -10.80 2.47 -9.62
N ALA A 123 -11.39 3.37 -8.83
CA ALA A 123 -10.88 3.60 -7.48
C ALA A 123 -10.93 2.31 -6.63
N LEU A 124 -9.95 2.13 -5.74
CA LEU A 124 -9.94 1.02 -4.80
C LEU A 124 -11.20 1.07 -3.91
N PRO A 125 -11.82 -0.09 -3.59
CA PRO A 125 -13.00 -0.12 -2.74
C PRO A 125 -12.64 0.24 -1.30
N SER A 126 -13.63 0.67 -0.51
CA SER A 126 -13.50 0.70 0.94
C SER A 126 -13.64 -0.70 1.53
N VAL A 127 -13.01 -0.92 2.68
CA VAL A 127 -13.20 -2.12 3.51
C VAL A 127 -13.68 -1.71 4.89
N SER A 128 -14.07 -2.68 5.72
CA SER A 128 -14.32 -2.44 7.15
C SER A 128 -13.94 -3.72 7.89
N VAL A 129 -12.76 -3.72 8.50
CA VAL A 129 -12.23 -4.86 9.27
C VAL A 129 -11.91 -4.38 10.67
N VAL A 130 -12.43 -5.06 11.69
CA VAL A 130 -12.20 -4.68 13.09
C VAL A 130 -10.74 -4.98 13.46
N LEU A 131 -10.11 -4.11 14.25
CA LEU A 131 -8.68 -4.25 14.56
C LEU A 131 -8.33 -5.57 15.26
N ASP A 132 -9.23 -6.10 16.09
CA ASP A 132 -9.05 -7.40 16.74
C ASP A 132 -8.88 -8.56 15.76
N GLU A 133 -9.49 -8.47 14.57
CA GLU A 133 -9.32 -9.48 13.52
C GLU A 133 -7.93 -9.38 12.86
N LEU A 134 -7.33 -8.19 12.88
CA LEU A 134 -6.02 -7.91 12.31
C LEU A 134 -4.85 -8.26 13.24
N MET A 135 -5.13 -8.49 14.53
CA MET A 135 -4.13 -8.88 15.54
C MET A 135 -3.93 -10.41 15.65
N ARG A 136 -4.79 -11.20 15.01
CA ARG A 136 -4.72 -12.67 14.97
C ARG A 136 -3.74 -13.13 13.89
#